data_AF-A0A6A5AFE5-F1
#
_entry.id   AF-A0A6A5AFE5-F1
#
_cell.length_a   1.000
_cell.length_b   1.000
_cell.length_c   1.000
_cell.angle_alpha   90.00
_cell.angle_beta   90.00
_cell.angle_gamma   90.00
#
_symmetry.space_group_name_H-M   'P 1'
#
loop_
_entity.id
_entity.type
_entity.pdbx_description
1 polymer ?
#
loop_
_entity_poly.entity_id
_entity_poly.type
_entity_poly.pdbx_seq_one_letter_code
_entity_poly.pdbx_strand_id
1 'polypeptide(L)'
;YGRCTFTPDDADNLLPPISTWDRFPLVGDGQPNFVRFEHVRASRSYIRTVECNLYVWGPDDFAVIADLDGTITIDDVGGHIRTLRLGQYDYIHAGSCAFFSKLHAIGARIFYLTARPINWAGGSRMHLKEARQDSDQQLPPGPVVTNSLGLAGALFVEVGYT
;
A
#
# COMPACT_ATOMS: atom_id res chain seq x y z
N TYR A 1 11.00 -18.91 0.37
CA TYR A 1 9.68 -18.56 -0.19
C TYR A 1 8.70 -19.68 0.14
N GLY A 2 7.55 -19.33 0.72
CA GLY A 2 6.47 -20.25 1.02
C GLY A 2 5.42 -20.31 -0.08
N ARG A 3 4.80 -21.47 -0.30
CA ARG A 3 3.69 -21.63 -1.25
C ARG A 3 2.45 -22.12 -0.51
N CYS A 4 1.37 -21.33 -0.58
CA CYS A 4 0.03 -21.74 -0.21
C CYS A 4 -0.83 -21.87 -1.47
N THR A 5 -1.76 -22.81 -1.51
CA THR A 5 -2.67 -23.03 -2.64
C THR A 5 -4.10 -23.06 -2.15
N PHE A 6 -4.98 -22.39 -2.88
CA PHE A 6 -6.42 -22.31 -2.61
C PHE A 6 -7.16 -23.09 -3.68
N THR A 7 -8.12 -23.91 -3.29
CA THR A 7 -9.04 -24.59 -4.22
C THR A 7 -10.36 -23.82 -4.28
N PRO A 8 -10.90 -23.52 -5.48
CA PRO A 8 -12.10 -22.68 -5.64
C PRO A 8 -13.40 -23.29 -5.10
N ASP A 9 -13.35 -24.52 -4.59
CA ASP A 9 -14.53 -25.33 -4.27
C ASP A 9 -15.21 -24.89 -2.97
N ASP A 10 -14.57 -24.02 -2.19
CA ASP A 10 -15.07 -23.46 -0.94
C ASP A 10 -15.28 -21.95 -1.10
N ALA A 11 -16.47 -21.56 -1.57
CA ALA A 11 -16.82 -20.17 -1.90
C ALA A 11 -16.75 -19.22 -0.68
N ASP A 12 -16.82 -19.78 0.53
CA ASP A 12 -16.81 -19.04 1.79
C ASP A 12 -15.40 -18.96 2.42
N ASN A 13 -14.40 -19.63 1.83
CA ASN A 13 -13.10 -19.85 2.47
C ASN A 13 -11.93 -19.40 1.57
N LEU A 14 -11.89 -18.09 1.32
CA LEU A 14 -10.79 -17.42 0.60
C LEU A 14 -9.52 -17.24 1.45
N LEU A 15 -9.52 -17.72 2.70
CA LEU A 15 -8.40 -17.59 3.63
C LEU A 15 -7.55 -18.87 3.61
N PRO A 16 -6.21 -18.74 3.65
CA PRO A 16 -5.37 -19.92 3.71
C PRO A 16 -5.62 -20.62 5.05
N PRO A 17 -5.60 -21.96 5.10
CA PRO A 17 -5.76 -22.70 6.36
C PRO A 17 -4.81 -22.14 7.41
N ILE A 18 -5.24 -22.02 8.67
CA ILE A 18 -4.44 -21.41 9.75
C ILE A 18 -3.06 -22.08 9.86
N SER A 19 -3.01 -23.41 9.71
CA SER A 19 -1.78 -24.22 9.69
C SER A 19 -0.78 -23.87 8.59
N THR A 20 -1.21 -23.12 7.57
CA THR A 20 -0.34 -22.60 6.51
C THR A 20 0.59 -21.53 7.06
N TRP A 21 0.09 -20.68 7.96
CA TRP A 21 0.88 -19.58 8.55
C TRP A 21 1.97 -20.09 9.49
N ASP A 22 1.78 -21.25 10.12
CA ASP A 22 2.80 -21.89 10.96
C ASP A 22 4.10 -22.21 10.19
N ARG A 23 3.98 -22.42 8.88
CA ARG A 23 5.12 -22.72 8.01
C ARG A 23 5.84 -21.46 7.53
N PHE A 24 5.22 -20.30 7.69
CA PHE A 24 5.67 -19.02 7.16
C PHE A 24 5.52 -17.93 8.23
N PRO A 25 6.39 -17.92 9.26
CA PRO A 25 6.28 -16.95 10.34
C PRO A 25 6.37 -15.53 9.78
N LEU A 26 5.30 -14.75 10.00
CA LEU A 26 5.25 -13.36 9.61
C LEU A 26 6.02 -12.51 10.63
N VAL A 27 6.73 -11.50 10.13
CA VAL A 27 7.48 -10.55 10.95
C VAL A 27 6.57 -9.37 11.30
N GLY A 28 6.49 -9.04 12.60
CA GLY A 28 5.69 -7.94 13.15
C GLY A 28 6.53 -6.70 13.53
N ASP A 29 7.70 -6.51 12.93
CA ASP A 29 8.60 -5.40 13.23
C ASP A 29 8.18 -4.07 12.56
N GLY A 30 7.12 -4.10 11.74
CA GLY A 30 6.62 -2.96 10.96
C GLY A 30 7.13 -2.91 9.53
N GLN A 31 8.09 -3.76 9.17
CA GLN A 31 8.50 -3.94 7.80
C GLN A 31 7.51 -4.82 7.03
N PRO A 32 7.45 -4.68 5.69
CA PRO A 32 6.59 -5.51 4.87
C PRO A 32 7.10 -6.96 4.81
N ASN A 33 6.18 -7.90 4.99
CA ASN A 33 6.37 -9.28 4.58
C ASN A 33 6.08 -9.40 3.08
N PHE A 34 7.02 -9.89 2.30
CA PHE A 34 6.83 -10.06 0.85
C PHE A 34 6.09 -11.35 0.55
N VAL A 35 4.87 -11.23 0.01
CA VAL A 35 3.97 -12.35 -0.27
C VAL A 35 3.66 -12.40 -1.76
N ARG A 36 3.65 -13.62 -2.33
CA ARG A 36 3.26 -13.88 -3.72
C ARG A 36 2.04 -14.79 -3.75
N PHE A 37 0.99 -14.33 -4.42
CA PHE A 37 -0.17 -15.13 -4.75
C PHE A 37 -0.02 -15.71 -6.17
N GLU A 38 -0.33 -17.00 -6.32
CA GLU A 38 -0.30 -17.68 -7.60
C GLU A 38 -1.69 -18.22 -7.93
N HIS A 39 -2.26 -17.78 -9.05
CA HIS A 39 -3.49 -18.33 -9.60
C HIS A 39 -3.16 -19.30 -10.72
N VAL A 40 -3.43 -20.57 -10.47
CA VAL A 40 -3.25 -21.69 -11.39
C VAL A 40 -4.62 -22.16 -11.85
N ARG A 41 -4.84 -22.27 -13.18
CA ARG A 41 -6.01 -22.94 -13.75
C ARG A 41 -5.55 -24.15 -14.55
N ALA A 42 -6.12 -25.33 -14.27
CA ALA A 42 -5.79 -26.57 -14.97
C ALA A 42 -5.97 -26.48 -16.50
N SER A 43 -6.92 -25.65 -16.97
CA SER A 43 -7.19 -25.45 -18.39
C SER A 43 -6.22 -24.49 -19.11
N ARG A 44 -5.24 -23.92 -18.41
CA ARG A 44 -4.29 -22.94 -18.96
C ARG A 44 -2.86 -23.44 -18.79
N SER A 45 -2.00 -23.13 -19.76
CA SER A 45 -0.57 -23.48 -19.74
C SER A 45 0.32 -22.48 -18.97
N TYR A 46 -0.26 -21.44 -18.36
CA TYR A 46 0.48 -20.39 -17.67
C TYR A 46 -0.10 -20.11 -16.27
N ILE A 47 0.79 -19.69 -15.36
CA ILE A 47 0.47 -19.27 -14.00
C ILE A 47 0.39 -17.74 -13.96
N ARG A 48 -0.64 -17.19 -13.30
CA ARG A 48 -0.73 -15.75 -13.02
C ARG A 48 -0.23 -15.49 -11.61
N THR A 49 0.68 -14.54 -11.45
CA THR A 49 1.24 -14.20 -10.14
C THR A 49 0.92 -12.76 -9.77
N VAL A 50 0.73 -12.51 -8.48
CA VAL A 50 0.59 -11.16 -7.90
C VAL A 50 1.49 -11.10 -6.68
N GLU A 51 2.33 -10.06 -6.61
CA GLU A 51 3.20 -9.81 -5.46
C GLU A 51 2.64 -8.66 -4.64
N CYS A 52 2.78 -8.75 -3.32
CA CYS A 52 2.26 -7.78 -2.39
C CYS A 52 3.12 -7.68 -1.13
N ASN A 53 2.94 -6.55 -0.44
CA ASN A 53 3.50 -6.30 0.88
C ASN A 53 2.40 -6.56 1.92
N LEU A 54 2.67 -7.47 2.85
CA LEU A 54 1.80 -7.80 3.97
C LEU A 54 2.39 -7.23 5.27
N TYR A 55 1.67 -6.31 5.90
CA TYR A 55 2.07 -5.74 7.19
C TYR A 55 1.31 -6.44 8.32
N VAL A 56 2.02 -6.79 9.39
CA VAL A 56 1.44 -7.45 10.58
C VAL A 56 1.69 -6.56 11.78
N TRP A 57 0.61 -6.14 12.42
CA TRP A 57 0.64 -5.29 13.61
C TRP A 57 -0.03 -6.02 14.78
N GLY A 58 0.53 -5.82 15.97
CA GLY A 58 -0.02 -6.36 17.21
C GLY A 58 -1.29 -5.61 17.67
N PRO A 59 -2.04 -6.17 18.61
CA PRO A 59 -3.23 -5.52 19.17
C PRO A 59 -2.91 -4.23 19.94
N ASP A 60 -1.68 -4.12 20.47
CA ASP A 60 -1.21 -2.97 21.24
C ASP A 60 -0.42 -1.96 20.39
N ASP A 61 -0.21 -2.24 19.10
CA ASP A 61 0.45 -1.31 18.19
C ASP A 61 -0.48 -0.12 17.91
N PHE A 62 0.00 1.10 18.10
CA PHE A 62 -0.75 2.29 17.74
C PHE A 62 -0.43 2.72 16.30
N ALA A 63 -1.47 2.98 15.52
CA ALA A 63 -1.36 3.38 14.12
C ALA A 63 -1.64 4.87 13.94
N VAL A 64 -0.87 5.53 13.06
CA VAL A 64 -1.13 6.88 12.57
C VAL A 64 -1.63 6.76 11.14
N ILE A 65 -2.86 7.22 10.92
CA ILE A 65 -3.47 7.27 9.60
C ILE A 65 -3.10 8.60 8.94
N ALA A 66 -2.49 8.53 7.77
CA ALA A 66 -2.07 9.69 6.99
C ALA A 66 -2.77 9.68 5.64
N ASP A 67 -3.52 10.74 5.37
CA ASP A 67 -3.99 11.01 4.03
C ASP A 67 -2.80 11.40 3.12
N LEU A 68 -2.86 11.00 1.86
CA LEU A 68 -1.82 11.24 0.86
C LEU A 68 -2.08 12.54 0.10
N ASP A 69 -3.29 12.70 -0.43
CA ASP A 69 -3.60 13.69 -1.46
C ASP A 69 -3.95 15.04 -0.82
N GLY A 70 -3.06 16.03 -0.95
CA GLY A 70 -3.24 17.35 -0.32
C GLY A 70 -2.83 17.42 1.15
N THR A 71 -2.45 16.27 1.74
CA THR A 71 -1.89 16.19 3.11
C THR A 71 -0.40 15.89 3.11
N ILE A 72 0.03 14.85 2.37
CA ILE A 72 1.47 14.57 2.15
C ILE A 72 1.92 15.27 0.88
N THR A 73 1.16 15.15 -0.21
CA THR A 73 1.43 15.87 -1.47
C THR A 73 0.93 17.30 -1.38
N ILE A 74 1.66 18.25 -1.97
CA ILE A 74 1.36 19.69 -1.84
C ILE A 74 -0.03 20.06 -2.41
N ASP A 75 -0.50 19.35 -3.44
CA ASP A 75 -1.78 19.62 -4.10
C ASP A 75 -2.46 18.30 -4.47
N ASP A 76 -3.79 18.28 -4.46
CA ASP A 76 -4.64 17.14 -4.82
C ASP A 76 -4.46 16.77 -6.30
N VAL A 77 -5.09 17.45 -7.27
CA VAL A 77 -5.03 17.11 -8.70
C VAL A 77 -3.62 17.22 -9.31
N GLY A 78 -2.82 18.21 -8.90
CA GLY A 78 -1.49 18.46 -9.44
C GLY A 78 -0.47 17.39 -9.01
N GLY A 79 -0.56 16.92 -7.78
CA GLY A 79 0.30 15.86 -7.23
C GLY A 79 0.14 14.54 -7.98
N HIS A 80 -1.07 14.22 -8.43
CA HIS A 80 -1.37 13.03 -9.24
C HIS A 80 -0.58 13.00 -10.55
N ILE A 81 -0.66 14.05 -11.37
CA ILE A 81 -0.02 14.09 -12.69
C ILE A 81 1.50 14.11 -12.56
N ARG A 82 2.03 14.90 -11.62
CA ARG A 82 3.47 15.03 -11.40
C ARG A 82 4.11 13.73 -10.93
N THR A 83 3.47 13.07 -9.98
CA THR A 83 3.93 11.79 -9.46
C THR A 83 3.85 10.68 -10.51
N LEU A 84 2.70 10.56 -11.18
CA LEU A 84 2.39 9.39 -12.01
C LEU A 84 2.86 9.51 -13.46
N ARG A 85 2.97 10.72 -14.02
CA ARG A 85 3.41 10.94 -15.41
C ARG A 85 4.80 11.55 -15.52
N LEU A 86 5.26 12.26 -14.49
CA LEU A 86 6.54 12.97 -14.53
C LEU A 86 7.58 12.39 -13.56
N GLY A 87 7.22 11.37 -12.77
CA GLY A 87 8.13 10.72 -11.81
C GLY A 87 8.63 11.65 -10.70
N GLN A 88 7.90 12.74 -10.43
CA GLN A 88 8.26 13.72 -9.39
C GLN A 88 7.73 13.24 -8.03
N TYR A 89 8.47 12.34 -7.39
CA TYR A 89 8.10 11.75 -6.10
C TYR A 89 8.32 12.69 -4.91
N ASP A 90 9.17 13.71 -5.05
CA ASP A 90 9.49 14.67 -4.00
C ASP A 90 8.48 15.85 -3.91
N TYR A 91 7.35 15.75 -4.62
CA TYR A 91 6.28 16.75 -4.57
C TYR A 91 5.42 16.60 -3.30
N ILE A 92 6.06 16.76 -2.15
CA ILE A 92 5.48 16.61 -0.82
C ILE A 92 5.76 17.85 0.05
N HIS A 93 4.92 18.10 1.06
CA HIS A 93 5.13 19.22 1.98
C HIS A 93 6.49 19.12 2.68
N ALA A 94 7.17 20.26 2.83
CA ALA A 94 8.46 20.34 3.50
C ALA A 94 8.40 19.74 4.91
N GLY A 95 9.37 18.88 5.25
CA GLY A 95 9.46 18.24 6.57
C GLY A 95 8.56 17.01 6.78
N SER A 96 7.77 16.60 5.79
CA SER A 96 6.94 15.39 5.85
C SER A 96 7.76 14.13 6.16
N CYS A 97 8.87 13.90 5.45
CA CYS A 97 9.73 12.74 5.69
C CYS A 97 10.30 12.76 7.12
N ALA A 98 10.76 13.92 7.59
CA ALA A 98 11.27 14.10 8.94
C ALA A 98 10.20 13.78 10.01
N PHE A 99 8.99 14.29 9.82
CA PHE A 99 7.88 14.13 10.74
C PHE A 99 7.44 12.67 10.86
N PHE A 100 7.15 12.01 9.73
CA PHE A 100 6.71 10.62 9.74
C PHE A 100 7.82 9.66 10.17
N SER A 101 9.08 9.94 9.83
CA SER A 101 10.23 9.17 10.34
C SER A 101 10.33 9.22 11.86
N LYS A 102 10.10 10.39 12.48
CA LYS A 102 10.08 10.54 13.95
C LYS A 102 8.93 9.78 14.59
N LEU A 103 7.73 9.81 13.99
CA LEU A 103 6.60 9.02 14.46
C LEU A 103 6.90 7.51 14.39
N HIS A 104 7.45 7.05 13.28
CA HIS A 104 7.85 5.65 13.14
C HIS A 104 8.93 5.24 14.15
N ALA A 105 9.89 6.12 14.43
CA ALA A 105 10.95 5.87 15.42
C ALA A 105 10.44 5.70 16.86
N ILE A 106 9.28 6.30 17.21
CA ILE A 106 8.65 6.10 18.53
C ILE A 106 7.69 4.90 18.57
N GLY A 107 7.66 4.07 17.51
CA GLY A 107 6.85 2.87 17.43
C GLY A 107 5.50 3.02 16.73
N ALA A 108 5.21 4.18 16.13
CA ALA A 108 3.96 4.36 15.39
C ALA A 108 3.96 3.55 14.09
N ARG A 109 2.86 2.84 13.81
CA ARG A 109 2.61 2.20 12.52
C ARG A 109 1.95 3.19 11.57
N ILE A 110 2.61 3.53 10.45
CA ILE A 110 2.04 4.51 9.52
C ILE A 110 1.14 3.79 8.52
N PHE A 111 -0.11 4.25 8.40
CA PHE A 111 -1.11 3.75 7.47
C PHE A 111 -1.47 4.86 6.48
N TYR A 112 -1.29 4.64 5.19
CA TYR A 112 -1.57 5.65 4.17
C TYR A 112 -2.95 5.47 3.53
N LEU A 113 -3.67 6.57 3.34
CA LEU A 113 -4.95 6.63 2.61
C LEU A 113 -4.81 7.53 1.40
N THR A 114 -5.51 7.21 0.31
CA THR A 114 -5.55 8.04 -0.89
C THR A 114 -6.89 7.89 -1.59
N ALA A 115 -7.43 9.00 -2.09
CA ALA A 115 -8.64 8.99 -2.91
C ALA A 115 -8.38 8.44 -4.32
N ARG A 116 -7.11 8.24 -4.69
CA ARG A 116 -6.70 7.64 -5.95
C ARG A 116 -7.41 6.32 -6.20
N PRO A 117 -7.84 6.05 -7.44
CA PRO A 117 -8.48 4.81 -7.79
C PRO A 117 -7.51 3.63 -7.72
N ILE A 118 -8.04 2.44 -7.45
CA ILE A 118 -7.23 1.22 -7.23
C ILE A 118 -6.28 0.86 -8.37
N ASN A 119 -6.62 1.22 -9.62
CA ASN A 119 -5.74 1.01 -10.77
C ASN A 119 -4.42 1.81 -10.67
N TRP A 120 -4.33 2.79 -9.78
CA TRP A 120 -3.14 3.60 -9.51
C TRP A 120 -2.42 3.23 -8.21
N ALA A 121 -2.87 2.20 -7.49
CA ALA A 121 -2.27 1.78 -6.23
C ALA A 121 -0.76 1.49 -6.34
N GLY A 122 -0.31 0.96 -7.49
CA GLY A 122 1.12 0.74 -7.75
C GLY A 122 1.94 2.03 -7.78
N GLY A 123 1.41 3.07 -8.42
CA GLY A 123 2.04 4.39 -8.48
C GLY A 123 2.04 5.09 -7.11
N SER A 124 0.96 4.99 -6.34
CA SER A 124 0.90 5.53 -4.97
C SER A 124 1.93 4.87 -4.05
N ARG A 125 2.10 3.54 -4.14
CA ARG A 125 3.15 2.82 -3.40
C ARG A 125 4.55 3.29 -3.80
N MET A 126 4.79 3.46 -5.09
CA MET A 126 6.09 3.92 -5.60
C MET A 126 6.37 5.34 -5.13
N HIS A 127 5.38 6.22 -5.14
CA HIS A 127 5.51 7.58 -4.62
C HIS A 127 5.94 7.61 -3.15
N LEU A 128 5.21 6.92 -2.29
CA LEU A 128 5.55 6.83 -0.87
C LEU A 128 6.97 6.26 -0.67
N LYS A 129 7.33 5.22 -1.45
CA LYS A 129 8.64 4.58 -1.36
C LYS A 129 9.78 5.46 -1.84
N GLU A 130 9.59 6.25 -2.89
CA GLU A 130 10.65 7.04 -3.54
C GLU A 130 10.70 8.49 -3.06
N ALA A 131 9.72 8.95 -2.27
CA ALA A 131 9.72 10.28 -1.68
C ALA A 131 10.94 10.53 -0.77
N ARG A 132 11.73 11.56 -1.08
CA ARG A 132 12.93 11.96 -0.31
C ARG A 132 12.89 13.43 0.08
N GLN A 133 13.41 13.73 1.27
CA GLN A 133 13.77 15.09 1.69
C GLN A 133 15.14 15.07 2.36
N ASP A 134 15.89 16.17 2.24
CA ASP A 134 17.17 16.38 2.93
C ASP A 134 18.15 15.20 2.80
N SER A 135 18.39 14.80 1.55
CA SER A 135 19.29 13.74 1.05
C SER A 135 19.05 12.30 1.54
N ASP A 136 18.58 12.08 2.77
CA ASP A 136 18.49 10.75 3.39
C ASP A 136 17.15 10.46 4.09
N GLN A 137 16.24 11.43 4.20
CA GLN A 137 14.96 11.21 4.88
C GLN A 137 13.90 10.70 3.92
N GLN A 138 13.25 9.61 4.30
CA GLN A 138 12.22 8.94 3.52
C GLN A 138 10.92 8.87 4.32
N LEU A 139 9.80 8.66 3.62
CA LEU A 139 8.58 8.26 4.30
C LEU A 139 8.76 6.82 4.83
N PRO A 140 8.30 6.51 6.05
CA PRO A 140 8.39 5.18 6.62
C PRO A 140 7.50 4.18 5.86
N PRO A 141 7.83 2.87 5.90
CA PRO A 141 7.02 1.85 5.26
C PRO A 141 5.62 1.77 5.89
N GLY A 142 4.64 1.44 5.07
CA GLY A 142 3.26 1.27 5.52
C GLY A 142 2.34 0.74 4.42
N PRO A 143 1.16 0.19 4.79
CA PRO A 143 0.12 -0.13 3.84
C PRO A 143 -0.45 1.15 3.23
N VAL A 144 -0.92 1.07 1.98
CA VAL A 144 -1.69 2.12 1.34
C VAL A 144 -3.04 1.56 0.92
N VAL A 145 -4.11 2.23 1.34
CA VAL A 145 -5.47 1.95 0.87
C VAL A 145 -5.91 3.03 -0.09
N THR A 146 -6.41 2.58 -1.23
CA THR A 146 -6.92 3.41 -2.32
C THR A 146 -8.44 3.38 -2.33
N ASN A 147 -9.05 4.29 -3.08
CA ASN A 147 -10.47 4.19 -3.39
C ASN A 147 -10.75 2.85 -4.10
N SER A 148 -11.76 2.13 -3.60
CA SER A 148 -12.20 0.83 -4.13
C SER A 148 -12.88 0.96 -5.50
N LEU A 149 -13.33 2.16 -5.85
CA LEU A 149 -13.85 2.49 -7.16
C LEU A 149 -12.69 2.66 -8.16
N GLY A 150 -12.88 2.14 -9.38
CA GLY A 150 -11.94 2.39 -10.49
C GLY A 150 -11.92 3.87 -10.90
N LEU A 151 -11.05 4.22 -11.84
CA LEU A 151 -10.82 5.61 -12.30
C LEU A 151 -12.08 6.45 -12.53
N ALA A 152 -13.10 5.88 -13.17
CA ALA A 152 -14.36 6.57 -13.45
C ALA A 152 -15.17 6.88 -12.18
N GLY A 153 -15.14 6.01 -11.17
CA GLY A 153 -15.84 6.22 -9.91
C GLY A 153 -15.09 7.15 -8.95
N ALA A 154 -13.75 7.10 -8.94
CA ALA A 154 -12.95 8.02 -8.13
C ALA A 154 -13.09 9.48 -8.62
N LEU A 155 -13.02 9.72 -9.94
CA LEU A 155 -13.26 11.06 -10.52
C LEU A 155 -14.68 11.58 -10.24
N PHE A 156 -15.68 10.70 -10.19
CA PHE A 156 -17.05 11.10 -9.89
C PHE A 156 -17.24 11.51 -8.42
N VAL A 157 -16.53 10.86 -7.49
CA VAL A 157 -16.53 11.25 -6.07
C VAL A 157 -15.79 12.58 -5.87
N GLU A 158 -14.71 12.80 -6.61
CA GLU A 158 -13.87 14.00 -6.52
C GLU A 158 -14.56 15.25 -7.11
N VAL A 159 -15.30 15.09 -8.22
CA VAL A 159 -15.94 16.22 -8.95
C VAL A 159 -17.44 16.36 -8.66
N GLY A 160 -18.10 15.31 -8.17
CA GLY A 160 -19.55 15.29 -7.94
C GLY A 160 -20.02 15.90 -6.61
N TYR A 161 -19.08 16.25 -5.72
CA TYR A 161 -19.34 16.85 -4.40
C TYR A 161 -18.57 18.16 -4.19
N THR A 162 -18.51 19.00 -5.22
CA THR A 162 -18.14 20.43 -5.11
C THR A 162 -19.26 21.32 -5.60
#